data_AF-A0A963H7S3-F1
#
_entry.id   AF-A0A963H7S3-F1
#
_cell.length_a   1.000
_cell.length_b   1.000
_cell.length_c   1.000
_cell.angle_alpha   90.00
_cell.angle_beta   90.00
_cell.angle_gamma   90.00
#
_symmetry.space_group_name_H-M   'P 1'
#
loop_
_entity.id
_entity.type
_entity.pdbx_description
1 polymer ?
#
loop_
_entity_poly.entity_id
_entity_poly.type
_entity_poly.pdbx_seq_one_letter_code
_entity_poly.pdbx_strand_id
1 'polypeptide(L)' 'MNAPETPQAPAVMADVQGSADTRRIAINKVGIKAIRHPVKVLDKSGGVQHTIAMFNMYVGLPHNFKGTH' A
#
# COMPACT_ATOMS: atom_id res chain seq x y z
N MET A 1 -34.15 -5.95 44.35
CA MET A 1 -33.24 -4.80 44.20
C MET A 1 -32.29 -5.16 43.07
N ASN A 2 -32.57 -4.68 41.86
CA ASN A 2 -31.73 -4.94 40.70
C ASN A 2 -30.65 -3.87 40.68
N ALA A 3 -29.38 -4.27 40.84
CA ALA A 3 -28.27 -3.36 40.69
C ALA A 3 -28.19 -2.88 39.24
N PRO A 4 -27.89 -1.60 38.96
CA PRO A 4 -27.71 -1.12 37.60
C PRO A 4 -26.42 -1.73 37.02
N GLU A 5 -26.54 -2.45 35.91
CA GLU A 5 -25.38 -2.85 35.12
C GLU A 5 -24.63 -1.59 34.69
N THR A 6 -23.37 -1.47 35.08
CA THR A 6 -22.53 -0.32 34.73
C THR A 6 -22.25 -0.37 33.23
N PRO A 7 -22.49 0.70 32.44
CA PRO A 7 -22.18 0.69 31.03
C PRO A 7 -20.69 0.45 30.82
N GLN A 8 -20.34 -0.70 30.24
CA GLN A 8 -18.97 -1.02 29.87
C GLN A 8 -18.56 -0.08 28.73
N ALA A 9 -17.65 0.85 29.01
CA ALA A 9 -17.11 1.74 27.98
C ALA A 9 -16.57 0.90 26.81
N PRO A 10 -16.84 1.28 25.54
CA PRO A 10 -16.32 0.54 24.40
C PRO A 10 -14.79 0.48 24.50
N ALA A 11 -14.25 -0.73 24.48
CA ALA A 11 -12.81 -0.93 24.48
C ALA A 11 -12.20 -0.14 23.31
N VAL A 12 -11.21 0.71 23.60
CA VAL A 12 -10.51 1.51 22.59
C VAL A 12 -9.86 0.56 21.59
N MET A 13 -10.10 0.78 20.29
CA MET A 13 -9.50 -0.02 19.23
C MET A 13 -7.97 0.09 19.32
N ALA A 14 -7.29 -1.06 19.35
CA ALA A 14 -5.83 -1.09 19.42
C ALA A 14 -5.20 -0.55 18.13
N ASP A 15 -4.19 0.31 18.26
CA ASP A 15 -3.37 0.76 17.14
C ASP A 15 -2.37 -0.33 16.71
N VAL A 16 -2.79 -1.14 15.75
CA VAL A 16 -1.94 -2.19 15.17
C VAL A 16 -0.84 -1.60 14.28
N GLN A 17 -1.08 -0.46 13.63
CA GLN A 17 -0.14 0.12 12.65
C GLN A 17 1.07 0.75 13.32
N GLY A 18 0.89 1.37 14.50
CA GLY A 18 1.96 1.91 15.31
C GLY A 18 2.87 0.85 15.97
N SER A 19 2.41 -0.41 16.08
CA SER A 19 3.17 -1.48 16.72
C SER A 19 4.30 -2.04 15.84
N ALA A 20 5.39 -2.54 16.42
CA ALA A 20 6.47 -3.17 15.66
C ALA A 20 6.03 -4.53 15.04
N ASP A 21 6.50 -4.84 13.82
CA ASP A 21 6.29 -6.18 13.22
C ASP A 21 7.43 -7.12 13.62
N THR A 22 7.14 -8.13 14.44
CA THR A 22 8.14 -9.09 14.94
C THR A 22 8.26 -10.34 14.08
N ARG A 23 7.43 -10.50 13.05
CA ARG A 23 7.40 -11.72 12.20
C ARG A 23 8.62 -11.84 11.30
N ARG A 24 9.35 -10.75 11.07
CA ARG A 24 10.56 -10.68 10.21
C ARG A 24 10.30 -11.18 8.79
N ILE A 25 9.12 -10.88 8.25
CA ILE A 25 8.72 -11.25 6.88
C ILE A 25 8.95 -10.04 5.97
N ALA A 26 9.82 -10.17 4.97
CA ALA A 26 9.97 -9.17 3.92
C ALA A 26 8.85 -9.29 2.87
N ILE A 27 8.49 -8.18 2.23
CA ILE A 27 7.54 -8.17 1.11
C ILE A 27 8.32 -8.12 -0.20
N ASN A 28 8.16 -9.14 -1.04
CA ASN A 28 8.90 -9.23 -2.31
C ASN A 28 8.55 -8.08 -3.28
N LYS A 29 7.27 -7.68 -3.32
CA LYS A 29 6.78 -6.57 -4.16
C LYS A 29 5.65 -5.83 -3.46
N VAL A 30 5.84 -4.54 -3.23
CA VAL A 30 4.82 -3.59 -2.78
C VAL A 30 4.94 -2.31 -3.61
N GLY A 31 3.82 -1.66 -3.88
CA GLY A 31 3.77 -0.47 -4.72
C GLY A 31 2.40 -0.28 -5.34
N ILE A 32 2.36 0.43 -6.48
CA ILE A 32 1.11 0.83 -7.14
C ILE A 32 0.88 0.04 -8.43
N LYS A 33 -0.39 -0.23 -8.72
CA LYS A 33 -0.82 -1.00 -9.89
C LYS A 33 -1.93 -0.29 -10.65
N ALA A 34 -2.06 -0.60 -11.93
CA ALA A 34 -3.10 -0.07 -12.81
C ALA A 34 -3.12 1.47 -12.92
N ILE A 35 -1.95 2.12 -12.84
CA ILE A 35 -1.83 3.56 -13.05
C ILE A 35 -1.90 3.86 -14.54
N ARG A 36 -2.86 4.68 -14.97
CA ARG A 36 -2.97 5.17 -16.35
C ARG A 36 -2.17 6.47 -16.47
N HIS A 37 -1.23 6.54 -17.41
CA HIS A 37 -0.42 7.75 -17.60
C HIS A 37 -0.09 7.99 -19.09
N PRO A 38 -0.17 9.25 -19.59
CA PRO A 38 0.23 9.58 -20.95
C PRO A 38 1.72 9.34 -21.17
N VAL A 39 2.07 8.78 -22.33
CA VAL A 39 3.46 8.57 -22.73
C VAL A 39 3.67 8.84 -24.21
N LYS A 40 4.93 9.05 -24.57
CA LYS A 40 5.43 9.13 -25.95
C LYS A 40 6.30 7.91 -26.21
N VAL A 41 6.04 7.21 -27.32
CA VAL A 41 6.80 6.03 -27.75
C VAL A 41 7.49 6.34 -29.07
N LEU A 42 8.81 6.18 -29.12
CA LEU A 42 9.57 6.28 -30.37
C LEU A 42 9.24 5.08 -31.25
N ASP A 43 8.75 5.33 -32.46
CA ASP A 43 8.48 4.28 -33.43
C ASP A 43 9.75 3.89 -34.21
N LYS A 44 9.71 2.71 -34.84
CA LYS A 44 10.85 2.17 -35.60
C LYS A 44 11.18 2.96 -36.88
N SER A 45 10.21 3.71 -37.42
CA SER A 45 10.35 4.57 -38.59
C SER A 45 10.86 5.98 -38.25
N GLY A 46 11.14 6.27 -36.97
CA GLY A 46 11.65 7.56 -36.50
C GLY A 46 10.58 8.59 -36.10
N GLY A 47 9.29 8.23 -36.12
CA GLY A 47 8.19 9.05 -35.59
C GLY A 47 7.94 8.84 -34.09
N VAL A 48 7.00 9.62 -33.53
CA VAL A 48 6.62 9.54 -32.11
C VAL A 48 5.12 9.29 -32.00
N GLN A 49 4.75 8.23 -31.28
CA GLN A 49 3.36 7.88 -30.99
C GLN A 49 2.96 8.37 -29.59
N HIS A 50 1.84 9.08 -29.50
CA HIS A 50 1.25 9.54 -28.24
C HIS A 50 0.14 8.57 -27.82
N THR A 51 0.20 8.06 -26.59
CA THR A 51 -0.79 7.09 -26.09
C THR A 51 -0.91 7.15 -24.57
N ILE A 52 -1.86 6.40 -23.99
CA ILE A 52 -2.01 6.19 -22.55
C ILE A 52 -1.54 4.77 -22.22
N ALA A 53 -0.51 4.66 -21.37
CA ALA A 53 -0.01 3.38 -20.89
C ALA A 53 -0.54 3.04 -19.50
N MET A 54 -0.56 1.74 -19.18
CA MET A 54 -0.83 1.22 -17.84
C MET A 54 0.46 0.79 -17.17
N PHE A 55 0.73 1.32 -15.98
CA PHE A 55 1.93 1.06 -15.21
C PHE A 55 1.64 0.29 -13.93
N ASN A 56 2.54 -0.64 -13.64
CA ASN A 56 2.69 -1.29 -12.35
C ASN A 56 4.12 -1.01 -11.86
N MET A 57 4.27 -0.40 -10.70
CA MET A 57 5.55 0.03 -10.15
C MET A 57 5.69 -0.52 -8.73
N TYR A 58 6.78 -1.23 -8.46
CA TYR A 58 6.99 -1.96 -7.21
C TYR A 58 8.42 -1.82 -6.72
N VAL A 59 8.59 -1.98 -5.41
CA VAL A 59 9.88 -2.17 -4.74
C VAL A 59 9.79 -3.38 -3.80
N GLY A 60 10.94 -3.94 -3.43
CA GLY A 60 11.02 -4.86 -2.30
C GLY A 60 10.95 -4.09 -0.98
N LEU A 61 10.24 -4.63 0.01
CA LEU A 61 10.16 -4.05 1.35
C LEU A 61 10.88 -4.96 2.34
N PRO A 62 12.03 -4.53 2.89
CA PRO A 62 12.69 -5.26 3.96
C PRO A 62 11.77 -5.35 5.19
N HIS A 63 11.89 -6.42 5.96
CA HIS A 63 10.97 -6.75 7.07
C HIS A 63 10.91 -5.71 8.20
N ASN A 64 11.89 -4.80 8.27
CA ASN A 64 11.98 -3.76 9.29
C ASN A 64 11.26 -2.45 8.88
N PHE A 65 10.66 -2.42 7.69
CA PHE A 65 9.83 -1.31 7.23
C PHE A 65 8.36 -1.71 7.21
N LYS A 66 7.49 -0.76 7.54
CA LYS A 66 6.03 -0.95 7.57
C LYS A 66 5.33 -0.64 6.25
N GLY A 67 5.97 0.16 5.39
CA GLY A 67 5.40 0.58 4.12
C GLY A 67 6.43 1.28 3.23
N THR A 68 5.98 1.62 2.03
CA THR A 68 6.74 2.40 1.04
C THR A 68 6.21 3.84 0.98
N HIS A 69 7.01 4.73 0.40
CA HIS A 69 6.62 6.11 0.11
C HIS A 69 6.26 6.25 -1.37
#